data_AF-A0A1Y0ITQ0-F1
#
_entry.id   AF-A0A1Y0ITQ0-F1
#
_cell.length_a   1.000
_cell.length_b   1.000
_cell.length_c   1.000
_cell.angle_alpha   90.00
_cell.angle_beta   90.00
_cell.angle_gamma   90.00
#
_symmetry.space_group_name_H-M   'P 1'
#
loop_
_entity.id
_entity.type
_entity.pdbx_description
1 polymer ?
#
loop_
_entity_poly.entity_id
_entity_poly.type
_entity_poly.pdbx_seq_one_letter_code
_entity_poly.pdbx_strand_id
1 'polypeptide(L)'
;MPTSINYWNIPFPESVKHEAKIRDDYACQICYNDLDLEVHHIVPRQFGGSHNEDNLITLCSSCHRAVETRNERHAIRICTKNALRHAGITPQRFRKRLDLFEKSVVMHKLLIRVFEKISASDIADREDLLIEISEILES
;
A
#
# COMPACT_ATOMS: atom_id res chain seq x y z
N MET A 1 48.56 -1.68 -9.28
CA MET A 1 47.36 -2.51 -9.04
C MET A 1 46.30 -1.57 -8.48
N PRO A 2 45.26 -1.15 -9.22
CA PRO A 2 44.21 -0.38 -8.59
C PRO A 2 43.45 -1.31 -7.65
N THR A 3 43.32 -0.84 -6.41
CA THR A 3 42.58 -1.46 -5.32
C THR A 3 41.17 -1.79 -5.79
N SER A 4 40.70 -3.01 -5.49
CA SER A 4 39.32 -3.41 -5.76
C SER A 4 38.38 -2.53 -4.95
N ILE A 5 37.90 -1.44 -5.55
CA ILE A 5 36.87 -0.60 -4.95
C ILE A 5 35.63 -1.47 -4.80
N ASN A 6 35.17 -1.66 -3.56
CA ASN A 6 33.89 -2.31 -3.31
C ASN A 6 32.78 -1.34 -3.69
N TYR A 7 32.42 -1.32 -4.97
CA TYR A 7 31.40 -0.46 -5.53
C TYR A 7 30.08 -0.54 -4.74
N TRP A 8 29.78 -1.69 -4.11
CA TRP A 8 28.54 -1.92 -3.38
C TRP A 8 28.43 -1.16 -2.04
N ASN A 9 29.55 -0.71 -1.46
CA ASN A 9 29.60 0.03 -0.20
C ASN A 9 29.82 1.54 -0.37
N ILE A 10 29.70 2.07 -1.58
CA ILE A 10 29.86 3.50 -1.85
C ILE A 10 28.55 4.22 -1.43
N PRO A 11 28.61 5.21 -0.53
CA PRO A 11 27.45 6.04 -0.23
C PRO A 11 27.06 6.89 -1.44
N PHE A 12 25.79 7.27 -1.55
CA PHE A 12 25.34 8.15 -2.64
C PHE A 12 26.19 9.44 -2.67
N PRO A 13 26.59 9.92 -3.86
CA PRO A 13 27.08 11.28 -3.99
C PRO A 13 26.05 12.27 -3.47
N GLU A 14 26.48 13.30 -2.73
CA GLU A 14 25.56 14.31 -2.18
C GLU A 14 24.81 15.07 -3.29
N SER A 15 25.43 15.27 -4.46
CA SER A 15 24.78 15.89 -5.62
C SER A 15 23.56 15.09 -6.09
N VAL A 16 23.68 13.77 -6.15
CA VAL A 16 22.61 12.87 -6.57
C VAL A 16 21.46 12.86 -5.55
N LYS A 17 21.77 12.92 -4.24
CA LYS A 17 20.72 13.06 -3.22
C LYS A 17 19.97 14.38 -3.36
N HIS A 18 20.68 15.45 -3.70
CA HIS A 18 20.10 16.76 -3.90
C HIS A 18 19.19 16.80 -5.13
N GLU A 19 19.64 16.23 -6.25
CA GLU A 19 18.85 16.11 -7.49
C GLU A 19 17.56 15.32 -7.26
N ALA A 20 17.63 14.16 -6.59
CA ALA A 20 16.45 13.37 -6.25
C ALA A 20 15.44 14.16 -5.40
N LYS A 21 15.92 14.95 -4.42
CA LYS A 21 15.06 15.81 -3.60
C LYS A 21 14.42 16.94 -4.40
N ILE A 22 15.13 17.53 -5.36
CA ILE A 22 14.58 18.56 -6.26
C ILE A 22 13.47 17.97 -7.12
N ARG A 23 13.72 16.82 -7.77
CA ARG A 23 12.71 16.12 -8.60
C ARG A 23 11.45 15.81 -7.79
N ASP A 24 11.64 15.40 -6.54
CA ASP A 24 10.59 14.99 -5.62
C ASP A 24 9.95 16.17 -4.87
N ASP A 25 10.18 17.41 -5.31
CA ASP A 25 9.64 18.66 -4.76
C ASP A 25 9.88 18.83 -3.25
N TYR A 26 11.04 18.35 -2.77
CA TYR A 26 11.37 18.30 -1.34
C TYR A 26 10.22 17.71 -0.50
N ALA A 27 9.59 16.66 -1.00
CA ALA A 27 8.51 15.97 -0.31
C ALA A 27 8.69 14.45 -0.34
N CYS A 28 8.23 13.79 0.72
CA CYS A 28 8.12 12.35 0.78
C CYS A 28 7.16 11.86 -0.31
N GLN A 29 7.64 11.02 -1.22
CA GLN A 29 6.86 10.50 -2.35
C GLN A 29 5.78 9.47 -1.95
N ILE A 30 5.62 9.19 -0.66
CA ILE A 30 4.58 8.33 -0.11
C ILE A 30 3.52 9.13 0.64
N CYS A 31 3.93 10.05 1.51
CA CYS A 31 3.02 10.72 2.43
C CYS A 31 3.03 12.25 2.34
N TYR A 32 3.77 12.82 1.40
CA TYR A 32 3.86 14.27 1.16
C TYR A 32 4.33 15.12 2.35
N ASN A 33 4.97 14.51 3.35
CA ASN A 33 5.66 15.26 4.40
C ASN A 33 6.93 15.88 3.81
N ASP A 34 7.21 17.13 4.15
CA ASP A 34 8.39 17.91 3.71
C ASP A 34 9.51 17.95 4.76
N LEU A 35 9.29 17.37 5.94
CA LEU A 35 10.26 17.29 7.03
C LEU A 35 11.05 15.97 7.04
N ASP A 36 12.29 16.04 7.53
CA ASP A 36 13.18 14.90 7.78
C ASP A 36 13.34 13.94 6.60
N LEU A 37 13.74 14.49 5.45
CA LEU A 37 13.81 13.78 4.17
C LEU A 37 15.14 13.06 3.95
N GLU A 38 15.02 11.79 3.57
CA GLU A 38 16.09 10.87 3.24
C GLU A 38 15.87 10.32 1.81
N VAL A 39 16.95 9.93 1.13
CA VAL A 39 16.89 9.34 -0.21
C VAL A 39 17.11 7.83 -0.08
N HIS A 40 16.16 7.07 -0.60
CA HIS A 40 16.13 5.61 -0.56
C HIS A 40 16.40 5.02 -1.93
N HIS A 41 17.06 3.86 -1.97
CA HIS A 41 17.16 3.05 -3.19
C HIS A 41 15.91 2.20 -3.39
N ILE A 42 15.23 2.33 -4.53
CA ILE A 42 14.05 1.52 -4.87
C ILE A 42 14.46 0.04 -4.99
N VAL A 43 15.50 -0.24 -5.78
CA VAL A 43 16.20 -1.53 -5.79
C VAL A 43 17.41 -1.40 -4.85
N PRO A 44 17.49 -2.19 -3.76
CA PRO A 44 18.62 -2.11 -2.83
C PRO A 44 19.98 -2.39 -3.49
N ARG A 45 21.06 -1.78 -2.97
CA ARG A 45 22.43 -1.98 -3.46
C ARG A 45 22.85 -3.44 -3.55
N GLN A 46 22.50 -4.23 -2.53
CA GLN A 46 22.80 -5.67 -2.49
C GLN A 46 22.10 -6.48 -3.59
N PHE A 47 21.09 -5.91 -4.24
CA PHE A 47 20.37 -6.51 -5.37
C PHE A 47 20.69 -5.82 -6.71
N GLY A 48 21.78 -5.06 -6.78
CA GLY A 48 22.24 -4.44 -8.02
C GLY A 48 21.69 -3.03 -8.29
N GLY A 49 20.99 -2.42 -7.34
CA GLY A 49 20.42 -1.08 -7.52
C GLY A 49 21.47 -0.02 -7.80
N SER A 50 21.27 0.79 -8.84
CA SER A 50 22.15 1.90 -9.21
C SER A 50 21.97 3.10 -8.26
N HIS A 51 22.90 4.07 -8.31
CA HIS A 51 22.70 5.40 -7.74
C HIS A 51 22.07 6.37 -8.76
N ASN A 52 21.56 5.87 -9.88
CA ASN A 52 20.89 6.72 -10.85
C ASN A 52 19.57 7.21 -10.27
N GLU A 53 19.18 8.42 -10.63
CA GLU A 53 18.00 9.10 -10.10
C GLU A 53 16.72 8.26 -10.23
N ASP A 54 16.58 7.48 -11.30
CA ASP A 54 15.47 6.55 -11.56
C ASP A 54 15.33 5.43 -10.53
N ASN A 55 16.41 5.06 -9.84
CA ASN A 55 16.42 4.09 -8.76
C ASN A 55 16.35 4.75 -7.36
N LEU A 56 16.14 6.06 -7.30
CA LEU A 56 16.10 6.81 -6.04
C LEU A 56 14.71 7.36 -5.78
N ILE A 57 14.34 7.44 -4.51
CA ILE A 57 13.08 8.01 -4.06
C ILE A 57 13.27 8.78 -2.74
N THR A 58 12.73 9.99 -2.66
CA THR A 58 12.75 10.81 -1.45
C THR A 58 11.63 10.40 -0.51
N LEU A 59 11.97 10.03 0.72
CA LEU A 59 11.05 9.59 1.76
C LEU A 59 11.31 10.37 3.06
N CYS A 60 10.27 10.62 3.84
CA CYS A 60 10.49 11.07 5.23
C CYS A 60 11.06 9.92 6.07
N SER A 61 11.77 10.25 7.14
CA SER A 61 12.43 9.28 8.03
C SER A 61 11.49 8.16 8.53
N SER A 62 10.21 8.45 8.76
CA SER A 62 9.23 7.45 9.17
C SER A 62 8.87 6.47 8.06
N CYS A 63 8.67 6.93 6.83
CA CYS A 63 8.35 6.06 5.69
C CYS A 63 9.61 5.29 5.27
N HIS A 64 10.77 5.94 5.25
CA HIS A 64 12.05 5.34 4.95
C HIS A 64 12.33 4.13 5.86
N ARG A 65 12.26 4.32 7.18
CA ARG A 65 12.46 3.24 8.15
C ARG A 65 11.49 2.09 7.95
N ALA A 66 10.23 2.38 7.60
CA ALA A 66 9.23 1.35 7.39
C ALA A 66 9.53 0.49 6.17
N VAL A 67 9.95 1.10 5.06
CA VAL A 67 10.35 0.39 3.82
C VAL A 67 11.64 -0.41 4.03
N GLU A 68 12.61 0.14 4.77
CA GLU A 68 13.90 -0.53 5.07
C GLU A 68 13.71 -1.85 5.83
N THR A 69 12.62 -2.03 6.58
CA THR A 69 12.33 -3.29 7.28
C THR A 69 12.13 -4.48 6.35
N ARG A 70 11.88 -4.25 5.05
CA ARG A 70 11.51 -5.26 4.05
C ARG A 70 10.32 -6.14 4.45
N ASN A 71 9.47 -5.63 5.35
CA ASN A 71 8.21 -6.24 5.70
C ASN A 71 7.10 -5.44 5.04
N GLU A 72 6.59 -5.94 3.91
CA GLU A 72 5.58 -5.25 3.11
C GLU A 72 4.34 -4.86 3.93
N ARG A 73 3.83 -5.78 4.77
CA ARG A 73 2.67 -5.50 5.62
C ARG A 73 2.94 -4.36 6.60
N HIS A 74 4.13 -4.33 7.19
CA HIS A 74 4.54 -3.25 8.08
C HIS A 74 4.69 -1.92 7.32
N ALA A 75 5.38 -1.94 6.19
CA ALA A 75 5.62 -0.78 5.34
C ALA A 75 4.29 -0.17 4.88
N ILE A 76 3.40 -0.98 4.28
CA ILE A 76 2.06 -0.56 3.84
C ILE A 76 1.31 0.09 4.99
N ARG A 77 1.23 -0.57 6.15
CA ARG A 77 0.49 -0.04 7.30
C ARG A 77 1.01 1.33 7.77
N ILE A 78 2.32 1.50 7.90
CA ILE A 78 2.92 2.77 8.36
C ILE A 78 2.78 3.86 7.29
N CYS A 79 3.12 3.54 6.05
CA CYS A 79 3.06 4.46 4.91
C CYS A 79 1.63 4.97 4.67
N THR A 80 0.64 4.08 4.65
CA THR A 80 -0.77 4.45 4.53
C THR A 80 -1.22 5.31 5.71
N LYS A 81 -0.85 4.96 6.95
CA LYS A 81 -1.19 5.77 8.12
C LYS A 81 -0.62 7.19 8.00
N ASN A 82 0.63 7.32 7.57
CA ASN A 82 1.28 8.61 7.40
C ASN A 82 0.62 9.42 6.27
N ALA A 83 0.36 8.81 5.12
CA ALA A 83 -0.31 9.45 4.00
C ALA A 83 -1.69 9.99 4.39
N LEU A 84 -2.50 9.19 5.09
CA LEU A 84 -3.82 9.63 5.59
C LEU A 84 -3.67 10.80 6.56
N ARG A 85 -2.72 10.74 7.49
CA ARG A 85 -2.47 11.81 8.46
C ARG A 85 -2.12 13.13 7.76
N HIS A 86 -1.17 13.10 6.82
CA HIS A 86 -0.71 14.31 6.12
C HIS A 86 -1.73 14.84 5.11
N ALA A 87 -2.60 13.98 4.58
CA ALA A 87 -3.78 14.38 3.82
C ALA A 87 -4.91 14.97 4.69
N GLY A 88 -4.74 15.06 6.03
CA GLY A 88 -5.78 15.54 6.94
C GLY A 88 -6.95 14.55 7.11
N ILE A 89 -6.78 13.29 6.70
CA ILE A 89 -7.80 12.24 6.78
C ILE A 89 -7.67 11.53 8.12
N THR A 90 -8.60 11.79 9.03
CA THR A 90 -8.65 11.14 10.34
C THR A 90 -9.33 9.75 10.30
N PRO A 91 -8.77 8.72 10.96
CA PRO A 91 -9.31 7.37 10.96
C PRO A 91 -10.73 7.21 11.52
N GLN A 92 -11.23 8.16 12.33
CA GLN A 92 -12.60 8.05 12.88
C GLN A 92 -13.67 7.95 11.79
N ARG A 93 -13.51 8.66 10.66
CA ARG A 93 -14.43 8.54 9.50
C ARG A 93 -14.14 7.30 8.64
N PHE A 94 -12.88 6.88 8.57
CA PHE A 94 -12.46 5.72 7.78
C PHE A 94 -12.90 4.41 8.39
N ARG A 95 -12.91 4.25 9.72
CA ARG A 95 -13.36 3.02 10.37
C ARG A 95 -14.79 2.66 10.00
N LYS A 96 -15.68 3.66 9.97
CA LYS A 96 -17.08 3.47 9.53
C LYS A 96 -17.19 3.09 8.05
N ARG A 97 -16.35 3.66 7.17
CA ARG A 97 -16.29 3.30 5.74
C ARG A 97 -15.61 1.97 5.48
N LEU A 98 -14.61 1.59 6.27
CA LEU A 98 -13.91 0.31 6.20
C LEU A 98 -14.86 -0.80 6.68
N ASP A 99 -15.60 -0.59 7.77
CA ASP A 99 -16.66 -1.51 8.21
C ASP A 99 -17.75 -1.66 7.12
N LEU A 100 -18.15 -0.57 6.47
CA LEU A 100 -19.10 -0.61 5.35
C LEU A 100 -18.52 -1.33 4.11
N PHE A 101 -17.22 -1.16 3.83
CA PHE A 101 -16.53 -1.82 2.73
C PHE A 101 -16.31 -3.32 2.99
N GLU A 102 -15.90 -3.70 4.20
CA GLU A 102 -15.79 -5.09 4.60
C GLU A 102 -17.16 -5.77 4.56
N LYS A 103 -18.20 -5.09 5.05
CA LYS A 103 -19.59 -5.55 4.90
C LYS A 103 -19.99 -5.69 3.44
N SER A 104 -19.66 -4.73 2.56
CA SER A 104 -20.01 -4.82 1.14
C SER A 104 -19.28 -5.95 0.42
N VAL A 105 -18.02 -6.23 0.77
CA VAL A 105 -17.25 -7.37 0.24
C VAL A 105 -17.86 -8.71 0.70
N VAL A 106 -18.28 -8.82 1.96
CA VAL A 106 -18.98 -10.02 2.46
C VAL A 106 -20.34 -10.18 1.77
N MET A 107 -21.11 -9.11 1.62
CA MET A 107 -22.39 -9.11 0.93
C MET A 107 -22.24 -9.53 -0.53
N HIS A 108 -21.23 -9.01 -1.23
CA HIS A 108 -20.93 -9.39 -2.61
C HIS A 108 -20.62 -10.89 -2.74
N LYS A 109 -19.83 -11.46 -1.83
CA LYS A 109 -19.55 -12.90 -1.80
C LYS A 109 -20.80 -13.74 -1.53
N LEU A 110 -21.69 -13.26 -0.65
CA LEU A 110 -22.94 -13.93 -0.35
C LEU A 110 -23.88 -13.92 -1.56
N LEU A 111 -24.02 -12.77 -2.23
CA LEU A 111 -24.81 -12.63 -3.45
C LEU A 111 -24.32 -13.56 -4.58
N ILE A 112 -23.00 -13.68 -4.77
CA ILE A 112 -22.43 -14.60 -5.77
C ILE A 112 -22.82 -16.04 -5.44
N ARG A 113 -22.64 -16.49 -4.19
CA ARG A 113 -23.02 -17.85 -3.78
C ARG A 113 -24.51 -18.13 -3.95
N VAL A 114 -25.34 -17.15 -3.63
CA VAL A 114 -26.79 -17.21 -3.84
C VAL A 114 -27.10 -17.38 -5.33
N PHE A 115 -26.48 -16.56 -6.18
CA PHE A 115 -26.67 -16.63 -7.62
C PHE A 115 -26.21 -17.96 -8.22
N GLU A 116 -25.08 -18.49 -7.74
CA GLU A 116 -24.57 -19.82 -8.11
C GLU A 116 -25.56 -20.92 -7.71
N LYS A 117 -26.11 -20.87 -6.49
CA LYS A 117 -27.14 -21.82 -6.03
C LYS A 117 -28.42 -21.75 -6.86
N ILE A 118 -28.94 -20.55 -7.11
CA ILE A 118 -30.14 -20.32 -7.96
C ILE A 118 -29.92 -20.84 -9.38
N SER A 119 -28.69 -20.73 -9.89
CA SER A 119 -28.33 -21.16 -11.26
C SER A 119 -28.13 -22.67 -11.35
N ALA A 120 -27.81 -23.33 -10.22
CA ALA A 120 -27.57 -24.77 -10.14
C ALA A 120 -28.79 -25.57 -9.67
N SER A 121 -29.87 -24.91 -9.22
CA SER A 121 -31.08 -25.55 -8.69
C SER A 121 -32.17 -25.69 -9.76
N ASP A 122 -32.88 -26.80 -9.78
CA ASP A 122 -34.04 -26.98 -10.67
C ASP A 122 -35.21 -26.06 -10.26
N ILE A 123 -36.17 -25.85 -11.15
CA ILE A 123 -37.27 -24.87 -10.96
C ILE A 123 -38.06 -25.10 -9.66
N ALA A 124 -38.21 -26.36 -9.23
CA ALA A 124 -38.91 -26.73 -8.00
C ALA A 124 -38.16 -26.29 -6.72
N ASP A 125 -36.83 -26.22 -6.77
CA ASP A 125 -35.98 -25.87 -5.61
C ASP A 125 -35.77 -24.35 -5.47
N ARG A 126 -36.20 -23.56 -6.47
CA ARG A 126 -35.97 -22.11 -6.50
C ARG A 126 -36.90 -21.34 -5.56
N GLU A 127 -38.12 -21.83 -5.30
CA GLU A 127 -39.04 -21.17 -4.35
C GLU A 127 -38.53 -21.25 -2.91
N ASP A 128 -38.09 -22.44 -2.47
CA ASP A 128 -37.48 -22.64 -1.15
C ASP A 128 -36.21 -21.80 -0.98
N LEU A 129 -35.39 -21.71 -2.03
CA LEU A 129 -34.18 -20.90 -2.02
C LEU A 129 -34.48 -19.39 -1.92
N LEU A 130 -35.52 -18.92 -2.60
CA LEU A 130 -35.96 -17.52 -2.56
C LEU A 130 -36.54 -17.15 -1.18
N ILE A 131 -37.21 -18.08 -0.51
CA ILE A 131 -37.70 -17.91 0.87
C ILE A 131 -36.51 -17.78 1.83
N GLU A 132 -35.52 -18.68 1.75
CA GLU A 132 -34.31 -18.65 2.59
C GLU A 132 -33.53 -17.34 2.39
N ILE A 133 -33.45 -16.82 1.16
CA ILE A 133 -32.83 -15.53 0.85
C ILE A 133 -33.64 -14.35 1.42
N SER A 134 -34.97 -14.40 1.35
CA SER A 134 -35.86 -13.37 1.92
C SER A 134 -35.68 -13.25 3.42
N GLU A 135 -35.61 -14.38 4.13
CA GLU A 135 -35.39 -14.43 5.58
C GLU A 135 -34.03 -13.84 5.98
N ILE A 136 -32.97 -14.08 5.17
CA ILE A 136 -31.63 -13.51 5.39
C ILE A 136 -31.60 -11.99 5.13
N LEU A 137 -32.40 -11.49 4.18
CA LEU A 137 -32.44 -10.06 3.84
C LEU A 137 -33.26 -9.22 4.83
N GLU A 138 -34.18 -9.86 5.56
CA GLU A 138 -35.02 -9.21 6.57
C GLU A 138 -34.41 -9.20 7.99
N SER A 139 -33.28 -9.90 8.21
CA SER A 139 -32.55 -9.97 9.49
C SER A 139 -31.40 -8.97 9.63
#